data_AF-V9H048-F1
#
_entry.id   AF-V9H048-F1
#
_cell.length_a   1.000
_cell.length_b   1.000
_cell.length_c   1.000
_cell.angle_alpha   90.00
_cell.angle_beta   90.00
_cell.angle_gamma   90.00
#
_symmetry.space_group_name_H-M   'P 1'
#
loop_
_entity.id
_entity.type
_entity.pdbx_description
1 polymer ?
#
loop_
_entity_poly.entity_id
_entity_poly.type
_entity_poly.pdbx_seq_one_letter_code
_entity_poly.pdbx_strand_id
1 'polypeptide(L)'
;EAILLAEGQKSAVTGYCPNHGIWPKDNTSAGVASSAADIKGKYVQKVEVNNGVVTATMASSNVNKEIQGKRLSLWAKRENGSVKWFCGQPVTRDDKAKDDVKADGTAGTKIDTKHLPSTCRDESS
;
A
#
# COMPACT_ATOMS: atom_id res chain seq x y z
N GLU A 1 2.06 13.17 1.79
CA GLU A 1 1.29 12.99 0.54
C GLU A 1 1.11 11.52 0.18
N ALA A 2 2.18 10.74 -0.03
CA ALA A 2 2.10 9.31 -0.36
C ALA A 2 1.18 8.50 0.56
N ILE A 3 1.34 8.67 1.88
CA ILE A 3 0.46 8.02 2.86
C ILE A 3 -1.00 8.44 2.64
N LEU A 4 -1.30 9.74 2.60
CA LEU A 4 -2.68 10.25 2.39
C LEU A 4 -3.32 9.72 1.10
N LEU A 5 -2.57 9.67 0.00
CA LEU A 5 -3.05 9.12 -1.27
C LEU A 5 -3.31 7.62 -1.18
N ALA A 6 -2.44 6.86 -0.51
CA ALA A 6 -2.66 5.44 -0.25
C ALA A 6 -3.85 5.21 0.71
N GLU A 7 -4.02 6.07 1.71
CA GLU A 7 -5.12 6.00 2.67
C GLU A 7 -6.49 6.20 2.02
N GLY A 8 -6.57 7.04 0.99
CA GLY A 8 -7.77 7.22 0.17
C GLY A 8 -8.27 5.91 -0.47
N GLN A 9 -7.42 4.89 -0.58
CA GLN A 9 -7.77 3.59 -1.17
C GLN A 9 -8.28 2.58 -0.12
N LYS A 10 -8.09 2.86 1.19
CA LYS A 10 -8.45 1.94 2.28
C LYS A 10 -9.94 1.58 2.28
N SER A 11 -10.82 2.55 2.02
CA SER A 11 -12.27 2.34 2.02
C SER A 11 -12.69 1.35 0.95
N ALA A 12 -12.16 1.49 -0.26
CA ALA A 12 -12.43 0.63 -1.40
C ALA A 12 -11.93 -0.81 -1.14
N VAL A 13 -10.69 -0.95 -0.66
CA VAL A 13 -10.10 -2.27 -0.32
C VAL A 13 -10.86 -2.94 0.84
N THR A 14 -11.23 -2.17 1.86
CA THR A 14 -11.98 -2.67 3.01
C THR A 14 -13.40 -3.06 2.63
N GLY A 15 -14.07 -2.31 1.76
CA GLY A 15 -15.43 -2.63 1.30
C GLY A 15 -15.50 -3.89 0.43
N TYR A 16 -14.41 -4.24 -0.24
CA TYR A 16 -14.34 -5.46 -1.06
C TYR A 16 -14.29 -6.74 -0.20
N CYS A 17 -13.51 -6.73 0.89
CA CYS A 17 -13.24 -7.94 1.67
C CYS A 17 -14.49 -8.60 2.31
N PRO A 18 -15.43 -7.88 2.94
CA PRO A 18 -16.66 -8.45 3.50
C PRO A 18 -17.57 -9.12 2.46
N ASN A 19 -17.60 -8.60 1.22
CA ASN A 19 -18.48 -9.11 0.17
C ASN A 19 -17.90 -10.34 -0.55
N HIS A 20 -16.57 -10.48 -0.56
CA HIS A 20 -15.88 -11.53 -1.32
C HIS A 20 -15.11 -12.53 -0.46
N GLY A 21 -14.90 -12.25 0.83
CA GLY A 21 -14.08 -13.08 1.74
C GLY A 21 -12.57 -13.08 1.42
N ILE A 22 -12.16 -12.32 0.40
CA ILE A 22 -10.79 -12.22 -0.10
C ILE A 22 -10.43 -10.76 -0.35
N TRP A 23 -9.14 -10.45 -0.34
CA TRP A 23 -8.62 -9.14 -0.72
C TRP A 23 -8.74 -8.90 -2.24
N PRO A 24 -8.96 -7.65 -2.69
CA PRO A 24 -9.00 -7.34 -4.11
C PRO A 24 -7.64 -7.57 -4.77
N LYS A 25 -7.62 -8.28 -5.89
CA LYS A 25 -6.36 -8.62 -6.58
C LYS A 25 -5.65 -7.41 -7.18
N ASP A 26 -6.39 -6.39 -7.60
CA ASP A 26 -5.91 -5.22 -8.33
C ASP A 26 -6.79 -3.99 -8.09
N ASN A 27 -6.37 -2.83 -8.61
CA ASN A 27 -7.11 -1.56 -8.52
C ASN A 27 -8.56 -1.69 -9.04
N THR A 28 -8.73 -2.33 -10.19
CA THR A 28 -10.04 -2.52 -10.82
C THR A 28 -10.98 -3.32 -9.91
N SER A 29 -10.47 -4.40 -9.31
CA SER A 29 -11.24 -5.23 -8.38
C SER A 29 -11.59 -4.47 -7.11
N ALA A 30 -10.69 -3.62 -6.62
CA ALA A 30 -10.97 -2.75 -5.48
C ALA A 30 -12.00 -1.65 -5.80
N GLY A 31 -12.29 -1.36 -7.08
CA GLY A 31 -13.19 -0.28 -7.48
C GLY A 31 -12.54 1.11 -7.42
N VAL A 32 -11.21 1.19 -7.51
CA VAL A 32 -10.47 2.45 -7.65
C VAL A 32 -10.01 2.64 -9.09
N ALA A 33 -9.32 3.76 -9.40
CA ALA A 33 -8.83 4.03 -10.75
C ALA A 33 -7.99 2.84 -11.28
N SER A 34 -8.42 2.26 -12.40
CA SER A 34 -7.87 0.99 -12.92
C SER A 34 -6.39 1.08 -13.24
N SER A 35 -5.92 2.24 -13.71
CA SER A 35 -4.50 2.53 -13.90
C SER A 35 -3.92 3.10 -12.61
N ALA A 36 -2.92 2.42 -12.05
CA ALA A 36 -2.20 2.90 -10.86
C ALA A 36 -1.56 4.28 -11.08
N ALA A 37 -1.18 4.62 -12.32
CA ALA A 37 -0.59 5.90 -12.69
C ALA A 37 -1.60 7.06 -12.74
N ASP A 38 -2.90 6.75 -12.69
CA ASP A 38 -3.95 7.78 -12.56
C ASP A 38 -4.06 8.24 -11.10
N ILE A 39 -3.65 7.40 -10.15
CA ILE A 39 -3.56 7.74 -8.72
C ILE A 39 -2.17 8.29 -8.43
N LYS A 40 -1.97 9.57 -8.76
CA LYS A 40 -0.69 10.28 -8.62
C LYS A 40 -0.85 11.64 -7.94
N GLY A 41 0.25 12.19 -7.47
CA GLY A 41 0.31 13.48 -6.79
C GLY A 41 1.62 14.21 -7.09
N LYS A 42 1.87 15.31 -6.38
CA LYS A 42 3.08 16.11 -6.58
C LYS A 42 4.35 15.30 -6.31
N TYR A 43 4.34 14.49 -5.25
CA TYR A 43 5.47 13.66 -4.81
C TYR A 43 5.24 12.16 -5.02
N VAL A 44 4.14 11.77 -5.67
CA VAL A 44 3.71 10.37 -5.80
C VAL A 44 3.53 10.04 -7.27
N GLN A 45 4.26 9.03 -7.73
CA GLN A 45 4.21 8.57 -9.12
C GLN A 45 2.97 7.73 -9.41
N LYS A 46 2.63 6.81 -8.51
CA LYS A 46 1.49 5.90 -8.64
C LYS A 46 1.09 5.31 -7.29
N VAL A 47 -0.15 4.85 -7.20
CA VAL A 47 -0.65 4.01 -6.12
C VAL A 47 -1.29 2.76 -6.72
N GLU A 48 -0.80 1.60 -6.30
CA GLU A 48 -1.26 0.30 -6.78
C GLU A 48 -1.83 -0.54 -5.64
N VAL A 49 -2.92 -1.24 -5.91
CA VAL A 49 -3.48 -2.29 -5.08
C VAL A 49 -3.02 -3.62 -5.65
N ASN A 50 -2.43 -4.47 -4.82
CA ASN A 50 -2.08 -5.84 -5.18
C ASN A 50 -2.45 -6.77 -4.04
N ASN A 51 -3.41 -7.67 -4.28
CA ASN A 51 -3.98 -8.55 -3.26
C ASN A 51 -4.36 -7.78 -1.97
N GLY A 52 -4.93 -6.58 -2.09
CA GLY A 52 -5.32 -5.71 -0.98
C GLY A 52 -4.16 -5.01 -0.24
N VAL A 53 -2.92 -5.17 -0.68
CA VAL A 53 -1.80 -4.31 -0.26
C VAL A 53 -1.81 -3.07 -1.14
N VAL A 54 -1.87 -1.89 -0.53
CA VAL A 54 -1.82 -0.61 -1.23
C VAL A 54 -0.39 -0.08 -1.17
N THR A 55 0.27 0.02 -2.31
CA THR A 55 1.66 0.47 -2.41
C THR A 55 1.74 1.81 -3.13
N ALA A 56 2.30 2.81 -2.48
CA ALA A 56 2.59 4.11 -3.08
C ALA A 56 4.05 4.18 -3.51
N THR A 57 4.28 4.62 -4.76
CA THR A 57 5.64 4.86 -5.29
C THR A 57 5.90 6.36 -5.32
N MET A 58 7.00 6.78 -4.72
CA MET A 58 7.45 8.18 -4.73
C MET A 58 7.87 8.60 -6.15
N ALA A 59 7.64 9.87 -6.48
CA ALA A 59 8.07 10.44 -7.76
C ALA A 59 9.60 10.32 -7.96
N SER A 60 10.04 10.30 -9.22
CA SER A 60 11.46 10.30 -9.59
C SER A 60 12.07 11.71 -9.62
N SER A 61 11.24 12.75 -9.61
CA SER A 61 11.64 14.16 -9.59
C SER A 61 10.94 14.92 -8.46
N ASN A 62 11.49 16.07 -8.08
CA ASN A 62 10.92 16.96 -7.07
C ASN A 62 10.70 16.33 -5.68
N VAL A 63 11.39 15.24 -5.37
CA VAL A 63 11.46 14.61 -4.05
C VAL A 63 12.91 14.45 -3.61
N ASN A 64 13.13 14.27 -2.30
CA ASN A 64 14.46 14.03 -1.75
C ASN A 64 15.11 12.81 -2.42
N LYS A 65 16.40 12.92 -2.80
CA LYS A 65 17.17 11.86 -3.46
C LYS A 65 17.12 10.53 -2.71
N GLU A 66 17.05 10.57 -1.38
CA GLU A 66 16.99 9.37 -0.55
C GLU A 66 15.64 8.63 -0.61
N ILE A 67 14.60 9.21 -1.22
CA ILE A 67 13.26 8.60 -1.37
C ILE A 67 12.78 8.52 -2.82
N GLN A 68 13.58 8.96 -3.80
CA GLN A 68 13.21 8.91 -5.22
C GLN A 68 12.92 7.48 -5.68
N GLY A 69 11.75 7.25 -6.29
CA GLY A 69 11.31 5.94 -6.77
C GLY A 69 11.11 4.89 -5.67
N LYS A 70 11.24 5.27 -4.39
CA LYS A 70 11.04 4.38 -3.27
C LYS A 70 9.56 4.20 -2.96
N ARG A 71 9.25 3.20 -2.15
CA ARG A 71 7.90 2.69 -1.92
C ARG A 71 7.61 2.59 -0.43
N LEU A 72 6.33 2.74 -0.10
CA LEU A 72 5.74 2.35 1.17
C LEU A 72 4.45 1.58 0.88
N SER A 73 4.04 0.73 1.82
CA SER A 73 2.83 -0.06 1.70
C SER A 73 1.92 0.15 2.89
N LEU A 74 0.63 0.08 2.62
CA LEU A 74 -0.44 -0.08 3.59
C LEU A 74 -1.07 -1.44 3.36
N TRP A 75 -1.30 -2.19 4.42
CA TRP A 75 -1.95 -3.49 4.35
C TRP A 75 -2.90 -3.64 5.52
N ALA A 76 -3.90 -4.49 5.38
CA ALA A 76 -4.85 -4.78 6.44
C ALA A 76 -4.89 -6.25 6.80
N LYS A 77 -5.23 -6.53 8.06
CA LYS A 77 -5.58 -7.86 8.57
C LYS A 77 -7.01 -7.83 9.08
N ARG A 78 -7.74 -8.95 8.96
CA ARG A 78 -9.09 -9.05 9.53
C ARG A 78 -8.99 -9.31 11.03
N GLU A 79 -9.79 -8.59 11.81
CA GLU A 79 -9.90 -8.75 13.26
C GLU A 79 -11.38 -8.73 13.67
N ASN A 80 -11.92 -9.87 14.10
CA ASN A 80 -13.25 -10.04 14.72
C ASN A 80 -14.35 -9.09 14.19
N GLY A 81 -14.65 -9.16 12.89
CA GLY A 81 -15.71 -8.33 12.28
C GLY A 81 -15.28 -6.93 11.83
N SER A 82 -13.99 -6.62 11.93
CA SER A 82 -13.36 -5.38 11.47
C SER A 82 -12.08 -5.67 10.68
N VAL A 83 -11.45 -4.62 10.15
CA VAL A 83 -10.11 -4.70 9.58
C VAL A 83 -9.19 -3.72 10.30
N LYS A 84 -7.98 -4.18 10.61
CA LYS A 84 -6.90 -3.36 11.16
C LYS A 84 -5.90 -3.06 10.06
N TRP A 85 -5.61 -1.78 9.87
CA TRP A 85 -4.64 -1.31 8.89
C TRP A 85 -3.27 -1.06 9.52
N PHE A 86 -2.24 -1.35 8.74
CA PHE A 86 -0.84 -1.15 9.03
C PHE A 86 -0.20 -0.32 7.92
N CYS A 87 0.89 0.36 8.24
CA CYS A 87 1.63 1.21 7.32
C CYS A 87 3.13 1.07 7.58
N GLY A 88 3.91 0.85 6.53
CA GLY A 88 5.34 0.65 6.69
C GLY A 88 6.10 0.51 5.39
N GLN A 89 7.25 -0.15 5.50
CA GLN A 89 8.06 -0.50 4.34
C GLN A 89 7.27 -1.41 3.37
N PRO A 90 7.72 -1.52 2.11
CA PRO A 90 7.03 -2.32 1.10
C PRO A 90 6.82 -3.78 1.54
N VAL A 91 5.60 -4.27 1.36
CA VAL A 91 5.21 -5.66 1.63
C VAL A 91 4.48 -6.26 0.43
N THR A 92 4.43 -7.59 0.38
CA THR A 92 3.65 -8.34 -0.59
C THR A 92 2.74 -9.33 0.11
N ARG A 93 1.58 -9.60 -0.51
CA ARG A 93 0.66 -10.66 -0.09
C ARG A 93 0.59 -11.72 -1.19
N ASP A 94 1.08 -12.92 -0.89
CA ASP A 94 1.16 -14.01 -1.87
C ASP A 94 -0.24 -14.57 -2.22
N ASP A 95 -1.14 -14.62 -1.22
CA ASP A 95 -2.47 -15.18 -1.35
C ASP A 95 -3.52 -14.17 -0.86
N LYS A 96 -4.37 -13.69 -1.77
CA LYS A 96 -5.46 -12.75 -1.49
C LYS A 96 -6.52 -13.31 -0.53
N ALA A 97 -6.57 -14.61 -0.29
CA ALA A 97 -7.45 -15.20 0.72
C ALA A 97 -6.87 -15.12 2.14
N LYS A 98 -5.57 -14.82 2.29
CA LYS A 98 -4.86 -14.73 3.58
C LYS A 98 -4.62 -13.29 3.98
N ASP A 99 -4.32 -13.07 5.25
CA ASP A 99 -4.07 -11.73 5.79
C ASP A 99 -2.58 -11.40 5.89
N ASP A 100 -1.76 -12.43 6.14
CA ASP A 100 -0.32 -12.33 6.31
C ASP A 100 0.35 -11.67 5.11
N VAL A 101 1.32 -10.81 5.41
CA VAL A 101 2.17 -10.16 4.43
C VAL A 101 3.63 -10.47 4.71
N LYS A 102 4.45 -10.46 3.67
CA LYS A 102 5.90 -10.57 3.78
C LYS A 102 6.54 -9.27 3.35
N ALA A 103 7.69 -8.94 3.93
CA ALA A 103 8.51 -7.85 3.42
C ALA A 103 8.82 -8.07 1.93
N ASP A 104 8.64 -7.04 1.12
CA ASP A 104 9.08 -7.06 -0.28
C ASP A 104 10.61 -7.11 -0.31
N GLY A 105 11.16 -8.15 -0.95
CA GLY A 105 12.59 -8.37 -1.08
C GLY A 105 13.30 -7.48 -2.10
N THR A 106 12.56 -6.62 -2.83
CA THR A 106 13.17 -5.79 -3.88
C THR A 106 14.18 -4.82 -3.30
N ALA A 107 15.45 -4.97 -3.68
CA ALA A 107 16.53 -4.12 -3.22
C ALA A 107 16.37 -2.66 -3.68
N GLY A 108 16.73 -1.71 -2.82
CA GLY A 108 16.78 -0.28 -3.16
C GLY A 108 15.42 0.45 -3.20
N THR A 109 14.29 -0.26 -3.04
CA THR A 109 12.97 0.35 -3.19
C THR A 109 12.32 0.74 -1.87
N LYS A 110 12.89 0.36 -0.73
CA LYS A 110 12.33 0.65 0.60
C LYS A 110 12.71 2.05 1.07
N ILE A 111 11.71 2.83 1.45
CA ILE A 111 11.95 4.08 2.19
C ILE A 111 12.64 3.75 3.52
N ASP A 112 13.71 4.46 3.84
CA ASP A 112 14.39 4.32 5.13
C ASP A 112 13.45 4.74 6.26
N THR A 113 13.46 4.02 7.38
CA THR A 113 12.54 4.28 8.49
C THR A 113 12.67 5.68 9.06
N LYS A 114 13.84 6.33 8.93
CA LYS A 114 14.04 7.74 9.32
C LYS A 114 13.16 8.71 8.54
N HIS A 115 12.79 8.35 7.31
CA HIS A 115 11.91 9.15 6.43
C HIS A 115 10.43 8.79 6.58
N LEU A 116 10.11 7.72 7.31
CA LEU A 116 8.75 7.34 7.60
C LEU A 116 8.28 8.03 8.89
N PRO A 117 7.04 8.58 8.92
CA PRO A 117 6.41 9.01 10.17
C PRO A 117 6.34 7.86 11.18
N SER A 118 6.30 8.17 12.47
CA SER A 118 6.20 7.16 13.53
C SER A 118 4.98 6.23 13.38
N THR A 119 3.89 6.74 12.82
CA THR A 119 2.65 6.01 12.55
C THR A 119 2.69 5.11 11.30
N CYS A 120 3.82 5.08 10.58
CA CYS A 120 3.98 4.27 9.37
C CYS A 120 5.31 3.50 9.42
N ARG A 121 5.55 2.79 10.52
CA ARG A 121 6.75 1.98 10.76
C ARG A 121 6.40 0.55 11.22
N ASP A 122 5.23 0.07 10.84
CA ASP A 122 4.80 -1.29 11.18
C ASP A 122 5.68 -2.32 10.45
N GLU A 123 5.97 -3.42 11.15
CA GLU A 123 6.72 -4.53 10.59
C GLU A 123 5.78 -5.50 9.85
N SER A 124 6.30 -6.14 8.79
CA SER A 124 5.55 -7.19 8.09
C SER A 124 5.29 -8.35 9.04
N SER A 125 4.03 -8.76 9.18
CA SER A 125 3.61 -9.96 9.90
C SER A 125 2.40 -10.58 9.24
#